data_AF-A0A2A5H1G1-F1
#
_entry.id   AF-A0A2A5H1G1-F1
#
_cell.length_a   1.000
_cell.length_b   1.000
_cell.length_c   1.000
_cell.angle_alpha   90.00
_cell.angle_beta   90.00
_cell.angle_gamma   90.00
#
_symmetry.space_group_name_H-M   'P 1'
#
loop_
_entity.id
_entity.type
_entity.pdbx_description
1 polymer ?
#
loop_
_entity_poly.entity_id
_entity_poly.type
_entity_poly.pdbx_seq_one_letter_code
_entity_poly.pdbx_strand_id
1 'polypeptide(L)'
;MAVAFFSHMFFPNREHDISAVKNERNQVTENITNASQAIVQLTADFLQNNIDLPTFEASVKLQNITIGDLELQEQQLTEEFNKMDRRYRKLYFGFPSRRLLFYNIGLGIDFCILALLIINLSFKQKNTTKRLSYGLVGIIGLQIGVYFFVWILYDQQDLSYNIYMCIMVLIAGCAASLGYYLSKIKYEKISVLKSKNTFLQSALDSTFKILGKK
;
A
#
# COMPACT_ATOMS: atom_id res chain seq x y z
N MET A 1 8.23 -3.81 13.13
CA MET A 1 7.24 -4.85 13.48
C MET A 1 5.80 -4.36 13.43
N ALA A 2 5.42 -3.26 14.10
CA ALA A 2 4.03 -2.78 14.07
C ALA A 2 3.49 -2.53 12.65
N VAL A 3 4.27 -1.87 11.77
CA VAL A 3 3.88 -1.65 10.38
C VAL A 3 3.67 -2.97 9.62
N ALA A 4 4.53 -3.97 9.81
CA ALA A 4 4.38 -5.28 9.16
C ALA A 4 3.16 -6.06 9.67
N PHE A 5 2.87 -5.99 10.98
CA PHE A 5 1.69 -6.59 11.57
C PHE A 5 0.40 -5.92 11.08
N PHE A 6 0.37 -4.59 11.03
CA PHE A 6 -0.76 -3.83 10.47
C PHE A 6 -0.93 -4.11 8.98
N SER A 7 0.15 -4.18 8.19
CA SER A 7 0.04 -4.57 6.80
C SER A 7 -0.57 -5.97 6.63
N HIS A 8 -0.16 -6.95 7.43
CA HIS A 8 -0.70 -8.31 7.30
C HIS A 8 -2.17 -8.43 7.74
N MET A 9 -2.61 -7.61 8.69
CA MET A 9 -3.97 -7.65 9.23
C MET A 9 -4.99 -6.90 8.36
N PHE A 10 -4.56 -5.85 7.65
CA PHE A 10 -5.44 -4.96 6.88
C PHE A 10 -5.39 -5.17 5.36
N PHE A 11 -4.39 -5.88 4.83
CA PHE A 11 -4.34 -6.26 3.43
C PHE A 11 -4.73 -7.75 3.27
N PRO A 12 -5.93 -8.06 2.74
CA PRO A 12 -6.26 -9.44 2.41
C PRO A 12 -5.26 -9.93 1.36
N ASN A 13 -4.77 -11.17 1.51
CA ASN A 13 -3.86 -11.83 0.56
C ASN A 13 -4.56 -12.19 -0.76
N ARG A 14 -5.14 -11.20 -1.44
CA ARG A 14 -5.91 -11.35 -2.70
C ARG A 14 -5.06 -11.97 -3.81
N GLU A 15 -3.76 -11.70 -3.78
CA GLU A 15 -2.79 -12.24 -4.74
C GLU A 15 -2.64 -13.74 -4.60
N HIS A 16 -2.71 -14.25 -3.36
CA HIS A 16 -2.57 -15.67 -3.10
C HIS A 16 -3.75 -16.46 -3.69
N ASP A 17 -4.97 -15.97 -3.53
CA ASP A 17 -6.16 -16.68 -4.01
C ASP A 17 -6.27 -16.67 -5.54
N ILE A 18 -5.99 -15.51 -6.18
CA ILE A 18 -5.99 -15.41 -7.65
C ILE A 18 -4.82 -16.19 -8.24
N SER A 19 -3.64 -16.13 -7.63
CA SER A 19 -2.47 -16.87 -8.11
C SER A 19 -2.63 -18.38 -7.91
N ALA A 20 -3.28 -18.83 -6.83
CA ALA A 20 -3.59 -20.25 -6.62
C ALA A 20 -4.48 -20.78 -7.75
N VAL A 21 -5.61 -20.13 -8.05
CA VAL A 21 -6.51 -20.56 -9.14
C VAL A 21 -5.84 -20.45 -10.51
N LYS A 22 -4.99 -19.44 -10.73
CA LYS A 22 -4.22 -19.32 -11.97
C LYS A 22 -3.20 -20.45 -12.12
N ASN A 23 -2.51 -20.82 -11.05
CA ASN A 23 -1.52 -21.91 -11.05
C ASN A 23 -2.20 -23.25 -11.28
N GLU A 24 -3.33 -23.48 -10.61
CA GLU A 24 -4.14 -24.69 -10.79
C GLU A 24 -4.64 -24.82 -12.23
N ARG A 25 -5.14 -23.74 -12.83
CA ARG A 25 -5.54 -23.74 -14.24
C ARG A 25 -4.35 -24.08 -15.15
N ASN A 26 -3.20 -23.47 -14.93
CA ASN A 26 -2.01 -23.74 -15.76
C ASN A 26 -1.58 -25.21 -15.65
N GLN A 27 -1.69 -25.81 -14.46
CA GLN A 27 -1.40 -27.23 -14.25
C GLN A 27 -2.41 -28.13 -15.00
N VAL A 28 -3.69 -27.78 -15.02
CA VAL A 28 -4.71 -28.50 -15.80
C VAL A 28 -4.42 -28.40 -17.30
N THR A 29 -4.07 -27.22 -17.82
CA THR A 29 -3.70 -27.03 -19.23
C THR A 29 -2.45 -27.86 -19.60
N GLU A 30 -1.47 -27.94 -18.69
CA GLU A 30 -0.28 -28.80 -18.87
C GLU A 30 -0.67 -30.27 -18.94
N ASN A 31 -1.57 -30.74 -18.05
CA ASN A 31 -2.07 -32.11 -18.06
C ASN A 31 -2.83 -32.46 -19.36
N ILE A 32 -3.64 -31.54 -19.90
CA ILE A 32 -4.31 -31.70 -21.21
C ILE A 32 -3.28 -31.87 -22.33
N THR A 33 -2.23 -31.05 -22.30
CA THR A 33 -1.14 -31.11 -23.28
C THR A 33 -0.41 -32.45 -23.20
N ASN A 34 -0.11 -32.94 -21.99
CA ASN A 34 0.55 -34.22 -21.78
C ASN A 34 -0.32 -35.40 -22.22
N ALA A 35 -1.63 -35.39 -21.93
CA ALA A 35 -2.57 -36.41 -22.39
C ALA A 35 -2.69 -36.42 -23.93
N SER A 36 -2.72 -35.24 -24.56
CA SER A 36 -2.73 -35.10 -26.01
C SER A 36 -1.44 -35.65 -26.65
N GLN A 37 -0.28 -35.40 -26.04
CA GLN A 37 1.00 -35.98 -26.47
C GLN A 37 1.02 -37.51 -26.32
N ALA A 38 0.39 -38.06 -25.27
CA ALA A 38 0.27 -39.50 -25.09
C ALA A 38 -0.53 -40.16 -26.22
N ILE A 39 -1.60 -39.51 -26.73
CA ILE A 39 -2.34 -39.99 -27.91
C ILE A 39 -1.44 -40.01 -29.16
N VAL A 40 -0.62 -38.97 -29.36
CA VAL A 40 0.33 -38.91 -30.47
C VAL A 40 1.34 -40.06 -30.38
N GLN A 41 1.85 -40.34 -29.18
CA GLN A 41 2.77 -41.46 -28.94
C GLN A 41 2.10 -42.82 -29.19
N LEU A 42 0.90 -43.05 -28.66
CA LEU A 42 0.12 -44.27 -28.90
C LEU A 42 -0.13 -44.49 -30.40
N THR A 43 -0.35 -43.41 -31.14
CA THR A 43 -0.52 -43.47 -32.61
C THR A 43 0.77 -43.89 -33.29
N ALA A 44 1.92 -43.36 -32.87
CA ALA A 44 3.22 -43.76 -33.40
C ALA A 44 3.53 -45.23 -33.10
N ASP A 45 3.24 -45.70 -31.88
CA ASP A 45 3.48 -47.09 -31.45
C ASP A 45 2.60 -48.07 -32.23
N PHE A 46 1.34 -47.70 -32.50
CA PHE A 46 0.45 -48.49 -33.35
C PHE A 46 0.97 -48.58 -34.79
N LEU A 47 1.42 -47.46 -35.37
CA LEU A 47 1.99 -47.45 -36.73
C LEU A 47 3.28 -48.28 -36.85
N GLN A 48 4.03 -48.43 -35.76
CA GLN A 48 5.22 -49.28 -35.68
C GLN A 48 4.90 -50.76 -35.40
N ASN A 49 3.62 -51.13 -35.25
CA ASN A 49 3.15 -52.44 -34.80
C ASN A 49 3.66 -52.85 -33.40
N ASN A 50 3.99 -51.89 -32.54
CA ASN A 50 4.40 -52.16 -31.16
C ASN A 50 3.19 -52.53 -30.27
N ILE A 51 1.99 -52.12 -30.66
CA ILE A 51 0.71 -52.42 -30.00
C ILE A 51 -0.33 -52.87 -31.02
N ASP A 52 -1.28 -53.69 -30.59
CA ASP A 52 -2.39 -54.14 -31.44
C ASP A 52 -3.57 -53.14 -31.44
N LEU A 53 -4.43 -53.26 -32.46
CA LEU A 53 -5.57 -52.35 -32.66
C LEU A 53 -6.50 -52.28 -31.43
N PRO A 54 -6.90 -53.39 -30.77
CA PRO A 54 -7.75 -53.32 -29.60
C PRO A 54 -7.14 -52.55 -28.43
N THR A 55 -5.84 -52.74 -28.17
CA THR A 55 -5.13 -52.00 -27.10
C THR A 55 -5.01 -50.52 -27.44
N PHE A 56 -4.72 -50.20 -28.70
CA PHE A 56 -4.70 -48.81 -29.18
C PHE A 56 -6.06 -48.13 -29.00
N GLU A 57 -7.16 -48.73 -29.47
CA GLU A 57 -8.51 -48.17 -29.37
C GLU A 57 -8.93 -47.96 -27.91
N ALA A 58 -8.66 -48.94 -27.04
CA ALA A 58 -8.95 -48.83 -25.61
C ALA A 58 -8.15 -47.69 -24.95
N SER A 59 -6.87 -47.57 -25.27
CA SER A 59 -5.98 -46.56 -24.69
C SER A 59 -6.33 -45.14 -25.16
N VAL A 60 -6.60 -44.98 -26.46
CA VAL A 60 -7.04 -43.69 -27.02
C VAL A 60 -8.40 -43.28 -26.46
N LYS A 61 -9.35 -44.22 -26.34
CA LYS A 61 -10.65 -43.96 -25.73
C LYS A 61 -10.51 -43.48 -24.28
N LEU A 62 -9.62 -44.12 -23.50
CA LEU A 62 -9.34 -43.69 -22.13
C LEU A 62 -8.74 -42.28 -22.09
N GLN A 63 -7.75 -41.97 -22.94
CA GLN A 63 -7.15 -40.64 -22.99
C GLN A 63 -8.15 -39.56 -23.41
N ASN A 64 -9.04 -39.85 -24.36
CA ASN A 64 -10.09 -38.92 -24.77
C ASN A 64 -11.08 -38.62 -23.63
N ILE A 65 -11.42 -39.62 -22.79
CA ILE A 65 -12.24 -39.40 -21.59
C ILE A 65 -11.48 -38.48 -20.61
N THR A 66 -10.21 -38.78 -20.33
CA THR A 66 -9.37 -37.95 -19.45
C THR A 66 -9.26 -36.51 -19.93
N ILE A 67 -9.06 -36.29 -21.24
CA ILE A 67 -9.01 -34.95 -21.83
C ILE A 67 -10.36 -34.23 -21.62
N GLY A 68 -11.48 -34.90 -21.89
CA GLY A 68 -12.82 -34.31 -21.68
C GLY A 68 -13.08 -33.89 -20.23
N ASP A 69 -12.65 -34.71 -19.26
CA ASP A 69 -12.76 -34.38 -17.83
C ASP A 69 -11.88 -33.18 -17.45
N LEU A 70 -10.65 -33.12 -17.96
CA LEU A 70 -9.73 -32.00 -17.73
C LEU A 70 -10.20 -30.69 -18.39
N GLU A 71 -10.77 -30.75 -19.60
CA GLU A 71 -11.35 -29.59 -20.27
C GLU A 71 -12.54 -29.02 -19.48
N LEU A 72 -13.38 -29.89 -18.90
CA LEU A 72 -14.46 -29.45 -18.02
C LEU A 72 -13.92 -28.76 -16.77
N GLN A 73 -12.86 -29.29 -16.17
CA GLN A 73 -12.19 -28.66 -15.02
C GLN A 73 -11.58 -27.31 -15.40
N GLU A 74 -10.92 -27.20 -16.55
CA GLU A 74 -10.35 -25.94 -17.04
C GLU A 74 -11.45 -24.87 -17.25
N GLN A 75 -12.61 -25.26 -17.79
CA GLN A 75 -13.75 -24.36 -17.93
C GLN A 75 -14.26 -23.84 -16.58
N GLN A 76 -14.40 -24.73 -15.59
CA GLN A 76 -14.83 -24.35 -14.23
C GLN A 76 -13.84 -23.38 -13.59
N LEU A 77 -12.53 -23.67 -13.65
CA LEU A 77 -11.49 -22.78 -13.13
C LEU A 77 -11.45 -21.45 -13.86
N THR A 78 -11.73 -21.44 -15.17
CA THR A 78 -11.81 -20.21 -15.97
C THR A 78 -13.01 -19.36 -15.55
N GLU A 79 -14.17 -19.96 -15.31
CA GLU A 79 -15.33 -19.26 -14.77
C GLU A 79 -15.06 -18.70 -13.37
N GLU A 80 -14.43 -19.49 -12.50
CA GLU A 80 -14.08 -19.06 -11.15
C GLU A 80 -13.09 -17.89 -11.17
N PHE A 81 -12.03 -18.00 -11.97
CA PHE A 81 -11.08 -16.93 -12.22
C PHE A 81 -11.80 -15.66 -12.70
N ASN A 82 -12.68 -15.77 -13.69
CA ASN A 82 -13.46 -14.63 -14.20
C ASN A 82 -14.41 -14.05 -13.14
N LYS A 83 -15.05 -14.87 -12.31
CA LYS A 83 -15.92 -14.41 -11.21
C LYS A 83 -15.11 -13.69 -10.12
N MET A 84 -13.92 -14.18 -9.80
CA MET A 84 -13.01 -13.54 -8.86
C MET A 84 -12.48 -12.22 -9.43
N ASP A 85 -11.94 -12.26 -10.64
CA ASP A 85 -11.41 -11.10 -11.32
C ASP A 85 -12.48 -10.00 -11.53
N ARG A 86 -13.72 -10.35 -11.88
CA ARG A 86 -14.84 -9.38 -11.92
C ARG A 86 -15.19 -8.81 -10.55
N ARG A 87 -15.09 -9.58 -9.46
CA ARG A 87 -15.28 -9.08 -8.09
C ARG A 87 -14.18 -8.07 -7.75
N TYR A 88 -12.95 -8.30 -8.19
CA TYR A 88 -11.81 -7.43 -7.92
C TYR A 88 -11.76 -6.18 -8.82
N ARG A 89 -12.07 -6.29 -10.12
CA ARG A 89 -12.11 -5.14 -11.05
C ARG A 89 -13.23 -4.13 -10.74
N LYS A 90 -14.27 -4.54 -10.02
CA LYS A 90 -15.36 -3.64 -9.58
C LYS A 90 -14.99 -2.82 -8.34
N LEU A 91 -13.82 -3.05 -7.75
CA LEU A 91 -13.33 -2.26 -6.63
C LEU A 91 -12.80 -0.92 -7.14
N TYR A 92 -13.09 0.17 -6.43
CA TYR A 92 -12.49 1.48 -6.66
C TYR A 92 -11.35 1.65 -5.66
N PHE A 93 -10.08 1.64 -6.08
CA PHE A 93 -8.95 1.74 -5.14
C PHE A 93 -8.98 0.66 -4.05
N GLY A 94 -9.35 -0.57 -4.42
CA GLY A 94 -9.54 -1.67 -3.47
C GLY A 94 -10.82 -1.64 -2.62
N PHE A 95 -11.70 -0.63 -2.79
CA PHE A 95 -12.97 -0.49 -2.04
C PHE A 95 -14.20 -0.97 -2.84
N PRO A 96 -15.19 -1.63 -2.20
CA PRO A 96 -16.39 -2.17 -2.86
C PRO A 96 -17.36 -1.11 -3.40
N SER A 97 -17.24 0.15 -2.96
CA SER A 97 -18.06 1.25 -3.48
C SER A 97 -17.34 2.59 -3.36
N ARG A 98 -17.69 3.52 -4.25
CA ARG A 98 -17.22 4.93 -4.19
C ARG A 98 -17.54 5.58 -2.84
N ARG A 99 -18.71 5.28 -2.26
CA ARG A 99 -19.10 5.81 -0.94
C ARG A 99 -18.13 5.39 0.15
N LEU A 100 -17.69 4.13 0.15
CA LEU A 100 -16.74 3.63 1.14
C LEU A 100 -15.34 4.23 0.92
N LEU A 101 -14.92 4.40 -0.33
CA LEU A 101 -13.68 5.11 -0.67
C LEU A 101 -13.68 6.54 -0.10
N PHE A 102 -14.71 7.34 -0.42
CA PHE A 102 -14.80 8.72 0.05
C PHE A 102 -14.93 8.83 1.58
N TYR A 103 -15.61 7.87 2.22
CA TYR A 103 -15.68 7.81 3.68
C TYR A 103 -14.28 7.65 4.30
N ASN A 104 -13.47 6.73 3.77
CA ASN A 104 -12.10 6.53 4.25
C ASN A 104 -11.19 7.73 3.93
N ILE A 105 -11.32 8.33 2.74
CA ILE A 105 -10.61 9.58 2.38
C ILE A 105 -10.94 10.68 3.38
N GLY A 106 -12.23 10.86 3.68
CA GLY A 106 -12.70 11.84 4.67
C GLY A 106 -12.04 11.64 6.04
N LEU A 107 -11.97 10.39 6.50
CA LEU A 107 -11.31 10.02 7.75
C LEU A 107 -9.81 10.41 7.76
N GLY A 108 -9.10 10.16 6.65
CA GLY A 108 -7.71 10.61 6.47
C GLY A 108 -7.56 12.13 6.50
N ILE A 109 -8.48 12.86 5.87
CA ILE A 109 -8.53 14.34 5.89
C ILE A 109 -8.74 14.82 7.33
N ASP A 110 -9.71 14.25 8.05
CA ASP A 110 -10.04 14.64 9.44
C ASP A 110 -8.83 14.45 10.37
N PHE A 111 -8.10 13.34 10.23
CA PHE A 111 -6.86 13.12 10.98
C PHE A 111 -5.77 14.17 10.67
N CYS A 112 -5.58 14.49 9.39
CA CYS A 112 -4.63 15.53 8.98
C CYS A 112 -5.02 16.91 9.52
N ILE A 113 -6.30 17.28 9.47
CA ILE A 113 -6.80 18.55 10.00
C ILE A 113 -6.59 18.60 11.51
N LEU A 114 -6.96 17.55 12.24
CA LEU A 114 -6.78 17.47 13.70
C LEU A 114 -5.30 17.59 14.07
N ALA A 115 -4.43 16.89 13.36
CA ALA A 115 -2.99 16.96 13.55
C ALA A 115 -2.44 18.38 13.32
N LEU A 116 -2.84 19.05 12.24
CA LEU A 116 -2.45 20.43 11.96
C LEU A 116 -2.96 21.40 13.03
N LEU A 117 -4.17 21.19 13.56
CA LEU A 117 -4.71 21.98 14.67
C LEU A 117 -3.86 21.81 15.95
N ILE A 118 -3.44 20.59 16.27
CA ILE A 118 -2.56 20.31 17.41
C ILE A 118 -1.19 20.97 17.22
N ILE A 119 -0.62 20.90 16.01
CA ILE A 119 0.63 21.61 15.66
C ILE A 119 0.47 23.12 15.81
N ASN A 120 -0.67 23.68 15.38
CA ASN A 120 -0.95 25.10 15.56
C ASN A 120 -1.06 25.48 17.05
N LEU A 121 -1.74 24.64 17.85
CA LEU A 121 -1.88 24.83 19.29
C LEU A 121 -0.54 24.75 20.02
N SER A 122 0.37 23.86 19.58
CA SER A 122 1.75 23.81 20.05
C SER A 122 2.43 25.18 19.93
N PHE A 123 2.33 25.85 18.79
CA PHE A 123 2.97 27.15 18.57
C PHE A 123 2.43 28.27 19.48
N LYS A 124 1.16 28.18 19.90
CA LYS A 124 0.56 29.15 20.81
C LYS A 124 1.02 28.96 22.27
N GLN A 125 1.68 27.84 22.57
CA GLN A 125 2.03 27.50 23.95
C GLN A 125 3.33 28.17 24.41
N LYS A 126 3.28 28.84 25.57
CA LYS A 126 4.42 29.57 26.16
C LYS A 126 5.44 28.62 26.80
N ASN A 127 4.97 27.54 27.43
CA ASN A 127 5.83 26.56 28.07
C ASN A 127 6.52 25.68 27.02
N THR A 128 7.85 25.69 27.01
CA THR A 128 8.69 24.96 26.05
C THR A 128 8.41 23.46 26.03
N THR A 129 8.25 22.82 27.18
CA THR A 129 8.00 21.37 27.28
C THR A 129 6.62 21.02 26.72
N LYS A 130 5.59 21.79 27.06
CA LYS A 130 4.23 21.59 26.53
C LYS A 130 4.19 21.81 25.02
N ARG A 131 4.84 22.88 24.53
CA ARG A 131 4.99 23.15 23.10
C ARG A 131 5.61 21.96 22.38
N LEU A 132 6.72 21.43 22.88
CA LEU A 132 7.40 20.29 22.27
C LEU A 132 6.52 19.04 22.27
N SER A 133 5.84 18.74 23.38
CA SER A 133 4.92 17.59 23.47
C SER A 133 3.77 17.67 22.47
N TYR A 134 3.07 18.81 22.37
CA TYR A 134 2.00 18.98 21.38
C TYR A 134 2.53 18.94 19.95
N GLY A 135 3.72 19.50 19.71
CA GLY A 135 4.35 19.47 18.39
C GLY A 135 4.60 18.03 17.93
N LEU A 136 5.18 17.20 18.82
CA LEU A 136 5.41 15.78 18.53
C LEU A 136 4.11 15.01 18.29
N VAL A 137 3.10 15.18 19.16
CA VAL A 137 1.80 14.52 19.00
C VAL A 137 1.15 14.91 17.67
N GLY A 138 1.22 16.20 17.30
CA GLY A 138 0.69 16.68 16.03
C GLY A 138 1.45 16.12 14.81
N ILE A 139 2.78 16.01 14.87
CA ILE A 139 3.57 15.40 13.78
C ILE A 139 3.23 13.90 13.64
N ILE A 140 3.12 13.17 14.74
CA ILE A 140 2.71 11.75 14.73
C ILE A 140 1.30 11.61 14.13
N GLY A 141 0.35 12.44 14.56
CA GLY A 141 -1.00 12.45 14.00
C GLY A 141 -1.01 12.74 12.49
N LEU A 142 -0.16 13.66 12.03
CA LEU A 142 -0.05 14.00 10.61
C LEU A 142 0.52 12.82 9.81
N GLN A 143 1.52 12.12 10.35
CA GLN A 143 2.07 10.90 9.74
C GLN A 143 1.02 9.79 9.65
N ILE A 144 0.19 9.62 10.68
CA ILE A 144 -0.92 8.66 10.66
C ILE A 144 -1.93 9.03 9.56
N GLY A 145 -2.31 10.31 9.45
CA GLY A 145 -3.22 10.77 8.39
C GLY A 145 -2.65 10.54 6.99
N VAL A 146 -1.38 10.90 6.76
CA VAL A 146 -0.69 10.67 5.48
C VAL A 146 -0.55 9.18 5.17
N TYR A 147 -0.21 8.35 6.17
CA TYR A 147 -0.21 6.89 6.05
C TYR A 147 -1.57 6.38 5.59
N PHE A 148 -2.65 6.92 6.14
CA PHE A 148 -4.02 6.56 5.77
C PHE A 148 -4.31 6.87 4.30
N PHE A 149 -3.84 8.00 3.76
CA PHE A 149 -3.97 8.30 2.32
C PHE A 149 -3.16 7.35 1.45
N VAL A 150 -1.92 7.04 1.86
CA VAL A 150 -1.12 6.05 1.13
C VAL A 150 -1.86 4.72 1.13
N TRP A 151 -2.41 4.29 2.27
CA TRP A 151 -3.20 3.06 2.38
C TRP A 151 -4.44 3.06 1.48
N ILE A 152 -5.21 4.15 1.44
CA ILE A 152 -6.43 4.26 0.63
C ILE A 152 -6.14 4.30 -0.86
N LEU A 153 -5.11 5.07 -1.25
CA LEU A 153 -4.78 5.30 -2.67
C LEU A 153 -3.94 4.15 -3.24
N TYR A 154 -3.51 3.22 -2.41
CA TYR A 154 -2.80 2.01 -2.82
C TYR A 154 -3.80 1.01 -3.42
N ASP A 155 -4.09 1.13 -4.71
CA ASP A 155 -5.04 0.25 -5.40
C ASP A 155 -4.45 -1.14 -5.69
N GLN A 156 -3.15 -1.27 -5.96
CA GLN A 156 -2.65 -2.49 -6.63
C GLN A 156 -1.22 -2.93 -6.28
N GLN A 157 -1.10 -4.26 -6.42
CA GLN A 157 -0.03 -5.21 -6.13
C GLN A 157 1.24 -5.08 -7.00
N ASP A 158 1.37 -4.08 -7.87
CA ASP A 158 2.50 -3.99 -8.82
C ASP A 158 3.83 -3.55 -8.19
N LEU A 159 3.76 -2.91 -7.02
CA LEU A 159 4.97 -2.62 -6.26
C LEU A 159 5.27 -3.78 -5.33
N SER A 160 6.40 -4.45 -5.57
CA SER A 160 6.90 -5.44 -4.62
C SER A 160 6.96 -4.83 -3.22
N TYR A 161 6.70 -5.66 -2.20
CA TYR A 161 6.70 -5.26 -0.79
C TYR A 161 7.92 -4.38 -0.41
N ASN A 162 9.08 -4.67 -1.01
CA ASN A 162 10.31 -3.90 -0.81
C ASN A 162 10.22 -2.47 -1.33
N ILE A 163 9.63 -2.25 -2.51
CA ILE A 163 9.46 -0.91 -3.08
C ILE A 163 8.43 -0.12 -2.26
N TYR A 164 7.36 -0.77 -1.80
CA TYR A 164 6.39 -0.16 -0.88
C TYR A 164 7.07 0.34 0.40
N MET A 165 7.88 -0.51 1.05
CA MET A 165 8.65 -0.11 2.24
C MET A 165 9.61 1.04 1.94
N CYS A 166 10.23 1.04 0.76
CA CYS A 166 11.12 2.12 0.32
C CYS A 166 10.37 3.46 0.19
N ILE A 167 9.18 3.46 -0.44
CA ILE A 167 8.32 4.66 -0.55
C ILE A 167 7.91 5.16 0.83
N MET A 168 7.55 4.27 1.75
CA MET A 168 7.16 4.67 3.11
C MET A 168 8.32 5.34 3.87
N VAL A 169 9.53 4.82 3.72
CA VAL A 169 10.74 5.43 4.28
C VAL A 169 11.01 6.80 3.63
N LEU A 170 10.85 6.93 2.32
CA LEU A 170 11.00 8.20 1.61
C LEU A 170 9.97 9.24 2.06
N ILE A 171 8.70 8.86 2.20
CA ILE A 171 7.63 9.75 2.70
C ILE A 171 7.93 10.19 4.14
N ALA A 172 8.36 9.27 5.00
CA ALA A 172 8.77 9.60 6.37
C ALA A 172 9.97 10.55 6.38
N GLY A 173 10.97 10.33 5.52
CA GLY A 173 12.11 11.22 5.35
C GLY A 173 11.70 12.62 4.88
N CYS A 174 10.83 12.71 3.87
CA CYS A 174 10.30 13.98 3.38
C CYS A 174 9.52 14.73 4.47
N ALA A 175 8.66 14.03 5.23
CA ALA A 175 7.91 14.61 6.34
C ALA A 175 8.83 15.13 7.45
N ALA A 176 9.87 14.37 7.82
CA ALA A 176 10.87 14.80 8.78
C ALA A 176 11.65 16.04 8.29
N SER A 177 12.02 16.05 7.01
CA SER A 177 12.75 17.15 6.36
C SER A 177 11.93 18.44 6.35
N LEU A 178 10.65 18.33 5.98
CA LEU A 178 9.69 19.44 6.03
C LEU A 178 9.49 19.96 7.45
N GLY A 179 9.36 19.06 8.43
CA GLY A 179 9.26 19.41 9.85
C GLY A 179 10.49 20.18 10.36
N TYR A 180 11.68 19.76 9.95
CA TYR A 180 12.94 20.46 10.25
C TYR A 180 12.97 21.87 9.61
N TYR A 181 12.65 21.98 8.32
CA TYR A 181 12.72 23.25 7.60
C TYR A 181 11.73 24.29 8.15
N LEU A 182 10.49 23.86 8.44
CA LEU A 182 9.47 24.71 9.07
C LEU A 182 9.89 25.16 10.48
N SER A 183 10.55 24.28 11.25
CA SER A 183 11.07 24.62 12.57
C SER A 183 12.20 25.65 12.48
N LYS A 184 13.12 25.51 11.51
CA LYS A 184 14.25 26.42 11.31
C LYS A 184 13.81 27.84 10.92
N ILE A 185 12.94 27.99 9.91
CA ILE A 185 12.44 29.30 9.46
C ILE A 185 11.80 30.07 10.62
N LYS A 186 11.04 29.38 11.47
CA LYS A 186 10.40 30.02 12.63
C LYS A 186 11.41 30.38 13.71
N TYR A 187 12.43 29.56 13.95
CA TYR A 187 13.47 29.87 14.93
C TYR A 187 14.22 31.15 14.56
N GLU A 188 14.58 31.31 13.28
CA GLU A 188 15.22 32.54 12.77
C GLU A 188 14.31 33.77 12.90
N LYS A 189 13.01 33.66 12.59
CA LYS A 189 12.08 34.78 12.80
C LYS A 189 11.95 35.18 14.28
N ILE A 190 11.89 34.19 15.18
CA ILE A 190 11.78 34.45 16.62
C ILE A 190 13.07 35.05 17.18
N SER A 191 14.24 34.57 16.75
CA SER A 191 15.52 35.09 17.22
C SER A 191 15.75 36.55 16.79
N VAL A 192 15.38 36.89 15.55
CA VAL A 192 15.44 38.27 15.02
C VAL A 192 14.48 39.20 15.77
N LEU A 193 13.27 38.75 16.11
CA LEU A 193 12.35 39.54 16.93
C LEU A 193 12.88 39.74 18.35
N LYS A 194 13.51 38.71 18.93
CA LYS A 194 14.09 38.79 20.27
C LYS A 194 15.25 39.77 20.30
N SER A 195 16.15 39.75 19.31
CA SER A 195 17.28 40.68 19.24
C SER A 195 16.85 42.13 19.03
N LYS A 196 15.81 42.39 18.23
CA LYS A 196 15.23 43.74 18.09
C LYS A 196 14.66 44.28 19.40
N ASN A 197 13.97 43.44 20.17
CA ASN A 197 13.42 43.85 21.46
C ASN A 197 14.52 44.13 22.50
N THR A 198 15.58 43.33 22.58
CA THR A 198 16.72 43.63 23.46
C THR A 198 17.44 44.92 23.07
N PHE A 199 17.59 45.19 21.77
CA PHE A 199 18.16 46.45 21.29
C PHE A 199 17.30 47.66 21.72
N LEU A 200 15.98 47.59 21.52
CA LEU A 200 15.06 48.65 21.91
C LEU A 200 15.07 48.89 23.42
N GLN A 201 15.08 47.83 24.23
CA GLN A 201 15.22 47.93 25.68
C GLN A 201 16.54 48.60 26.09
N SER A 202 17.66 48.16 25.51
CA SER A 202 18.98 48.74 25.79
C SER A 202 19.06 50.22 25.39
N ALA A 203 18.40 50.62 24.30
CA ALA A 203 18.31 52.02 23.89
C ALA A 203 17.48 52.84 24.89
N LEU A 204 16.31 52.34 25.30
CA LEU A 204 15.45 52.97 26.31
C LEU A 204 16.18 53.16 27.65
N ASP A 205 16.86 52.14 28.15
CA ASP A 205 17.62 52.21 29.41
C ASP A 205 18.77 53.23 29.31
N SER A 206 19.45 53.29 28.17
CA SER A 206 20.50 54.29 27.92
C SER A 206 19.93 55.71 27.93
N THR A 207 18.75 55.90 27.35
CA THR A 207 18.06 57.20 27.30
C THR A 207 17.62 57.65 28.70
N PHE A 208 17.04 56.74 29.49
CA PHE A 208 16.68 57.02 30.88
C PHE A 208 17.90 57.30 31.76
N LYS A 209 19.03 56.64 31.52
CA LYS A 209 20.28 56.92 32.26
C LYS A 209 20.86 58.30 31.97
N ILE A 210 20.65 58.83 30.75
CA ILE A 210 21.03 60.20 30.38
C ILE A 210 20.07 61.21 31.03
N LEU A 211 18.77 60.92 31.04
CA LEU A 211 17.73 61.81 31.60
C LEU A 211 17.72 61.84 33.14
N GLY A 212 18.04 60.72 33.80
CA GLY A 212 18.07 60.57 35.26
C GLY A 212 19.36 61.04 35.93
N LYS A 213 20.39 61.42 35.16
CA LYS A 213 21.53 62.18 35.67
C LYS A 213 21.20 63.67 35.64
N LYS A 214 20.36 64.10 36.59
CA LYS A 214 20.24 65.50 37.01
C LYS A 214 20.10 65.54 38.52
#